data_AF-A0A3M1T847-F1
#
_entry.id   AF-A0A3M1T847-F1
#
_cell.length_a   1.000
_cell.length_b   1.000
_cell.length_c   1.000
_cell.angle_alpha   90.00
_cell.angle_beta   90.00
_cell.angle_gamma   90.00
#
_symmetry.space_group_name_H-M   'P 1'
#
loop_
_entity.id
_entity.type
_entity.pdbx_description
1 polymer ?
#
loop_
_entity_poly.entity_id
_entity_poly.type
_entity_poly.pdbx_seq_one_letter_code
_entity_poly.pdbx_strand_id
1 'polypeptide(L)' 'MAREDGTTEEILAEEPLEVRLDGHPVAVLMRTPGADFELAVGFLHAEGLIDAAAEVAGVSYCREAGETRGPTNRVSVA' A
#
# COMPACT_ATOMS: atom_id res chain seq x y z
N MET A 1 -39.43 -18.66 8.87
CA MET A 1 -38.14 -19.32 9.18
C MET A 1 -37.46 -19.60 7.84
N ALA A 2 -36.76 -18.61 7.28
CA ALA A 2 -36.01 -18.77 6.03
C ALA A 2 -34.76 -19.60 6.34
N ARG A 3 -34.43 -20.52 5.43
CA ARG A 3 -33.27 -21.41 5.52
C ARG A 3 -32.03 -20.63 5.11
N GLU A 4 -30.99 -20.69 5.93
CA GLU A 4 -29.65 -20.22 5.56
C GLU A 4 -29.03 -21.29 4.65
N ASP A 5 -29.15 -21.10 3.34
CA ASP A 5 -28.38 -21.87 2.37
C ASP A 5 -26.91 -21.45 2.51
N GLY A 6 -26.06 -22.40 2.91
CA GLY A 6 -24.64 -22.18 3.21
C GLY A 6 -23.80 -21.85 1.98
N THR A 7 -23.95 -20.64 1.47
CA THR A 7 -23.10 -20.10 0.41
C THR A 7 -21.93 -19.36 1.08
N THR A 8 -20.70 -19.72 0.71
CA THR A 8 -19.51 -19.00 1.17
C THR A 8 -19.43 -17.67 0.44
N GLU A 9 -19.56 -16.58 1.19
CA GLU A 9 -19.38 -15.22 0.68
C GLU A 9 -17.90 -14.84 0.77
N GLU A 10 -17.33 -14.38 -0.35
CA GLU A 10 -15.97 -13.85 -0.37
C GLU A 10 -16.00 -12.35 -0.04
N ILE A 11 -15.27 -11.96 1.00
CA ILE A 11 -15.16 -10.56 1.43
C ILE A 11 -13.75 -10.08 1.10
N LEU A 12 -13.65 -8.94 0.42
CA LEU A 12 -12.36 -8.30 0.15
C LEU A 12 -11.75 -7.77 1.45
N ALA A 13 -10.47 -8.06 1.66
CA ALA A 13 -9.72 -7.50 2.77
C ALA A 13 -9.23 -6.08 2.45
N GLU A 14 -9.29 -5.21 3.44
CA GLU A 14 -8.61 -3.92 3.42
C GLU A 14 -7.50 -3.90 4.46
N GLU A 15 -6.36 -3.34 4.10
CA GLU A 15 -5.19 -3.22 4.96
C GLU A 15 -4.59 -1.81 4.86
N PRO A 16 -4.01 -1.30 5.95
CA PRO A 16 -3.34 0.00 5.92
C PRO A 16 -2.05 -0.04 5.10
N LEU A 17 -1.77 0.99 4.29
CA LEU A 17 -0.51 1.26 3.60
C LEU A 17 0.11 2.53 4.16
N GLU A 18 1.28 2.47 4.78
CA GLU A 18 2.06 3.68 5.03
C GLU A 18 2.92 4.02 3.81
N VAL A 19 2.71 5.20 3.23
CA VAL A 19 3.52 5.72 2.12
C VAL A 19 4.57 6.68 2.69
N ARG A 20 5.82 6.49 2.27
CA ARG A 20 6.95 7.34 2.66
C ARG A 20 7.62 7.91 1.42
N LEU A 21 7.97 9.20 1.46
CA LEU A 21 8.76 9.87 0.44
C LEU A 21 10.11 10.28 1.05
N ASP A 22 11.22 9.87 0.45
CA ASP A 22 12.57 10.11 0.96
C ASP A 22 12.74 9.69 2.42
N GLY A 23 12.08 8.59 2.79
CA GLY A 23 12.08 8.07 4.16
C GLY A 23 11.16 8.80 5.15
N HIS A 24 10.43 9.84 4.74
CA HIS A 24 9.48 10.57 5.58
C HIS A 24 8.05 10.05 5.35
N PRO A 25 7.28 9.69 6.40
CA PRO A 25 5.89 9.28 6.24
C PRO A 25 5.03 10.45 5.79
N VAL A 26 4.27 10.27 4.71
CA VAL A 26 3.41 11.31 4.14
C VAL A 26 1.92 10.97 4.24
N ALA A 27 1.56 9.68 4.24
CA ALA A 27 0.17 9.25 4.36
C ALA A 27 0.05 7.80 4.87
N VAL A 28 -1.13 7.49 5.39
CA VAL A 28 -1.59 6.11 5.60
C VAL A 28 -2.89 5.93 4.81
N LEU A 29 -2.92 4.98 3.89
CA LEU A 29 -4.07 4.68 3.03
C LEU A 29 -4.74 3.38 3.47
N MET A 30 -6.06 3.29 3.36
CA MET A 30 -6.74 1.98 3.36
C MET A 30 -6.75 1.45 1.93
N ARG A 31 -6.21 0.25 1.71
CA ARG A 31 -6.16 -0.36 0.38
C ARG A 31 -6.59 -1.81 0.41
N THR A 32 -7.15 -2.27 -0.69
CA THR A 32 -7.14 -3.70 -1.02
C THR A 32 -5.72 -4.06 -1.48
N PRO A 33 -5.03 -5.04 -0.85
CA PRO A 33 -3.64 -5.36 -1.19
C PRO A 33 -3.46 -5.82 -2.64
N GLY A 34 -2.33 -5.46 -3.27
CA GLY A 34 -1.90 -6.06 -4.54
C GLY A 34 -1.05 -5.16 -5.45
N ALA A 35 -1.37 -3.87 -5.52
CA ALA A 35 -0.72 -2.89 -6.43
C ALA A 35 -0.10 -1.72 -5.65
N ASP A 36 0.65 -2.04 -4.60
CA ASP A 36 1.06 -1.06 -3.58
C ASP A 36 2.05 -0.02 -4.12
N PHE A 37 2.91 -0.41 -5.05
CA PHE A 37 3.92 0.48 -5.63
C PHE A 37 3.29 1.49 -6.59
N GLU A 38 2.42 1.01 -7.48
CA GLU A 38 1.65 1.84 -8.40
C GLU A 38 0.72 2.77 -7.62
N LEU A 39 0.08 2.27 -6.56
CA LEU A 39 -0.77 3.06 -5.67
C LEU A 39 0.04 4.16 -4.96
N ALA A 40 1.22 3.84 -4.42
CA ALA A 40 2.07 4.82 -3.74
C ALA A 40 2.53 5.93 -4.69
N VAL A 41 3.04 5.59 -5.87
CA VAL A 41 3.49 6.58 -6.87
C VAL A 41 2.31 7.41 -7.38
N GLY A 42 1.19 6.77 -7.70
CA GLY A 42 -0.03 7.45 -8.16
C GLY A 42 -0.59 8.40 -7.10
N PHE A 43 -0.57 8.00 -5.83
CA PHE A 43 -0.98 8.85 -4.70
C PHE A 43 -0.09 10.09 -4.58
N LEU A 44 1.23 9.94 -4.63
CA LEU A 44 2.16 11.07 -4.55
C LEU A 44 1.94 12.07 -5.69
N HIS A 45 1.72 11.59 -6.91
CA HIS A 45 1.40 12.45 -8.05
C HIS A 45 0.04 13.15 -7.88
N ALA A 46 -0.98 12.43 -7.40
CA ALA A 46 -2.32 13.00 -7.17
C ALA A 46 -2.32 14.10 -6.10
N GLU A 47 -1.47 13.97 -5.07
CA GLU A 47 -1.29 14.98 -4.01
C GLU A 47 -0.30 16.09 -4.39
N GLY A 48 0.30 16.05 -5.58
CA GLY A 48 1.28 17.04 -6.04
C GLY A 48 2.63 16.98 -5.30
N LEU A 49 2.97 15.83 -4.72
CA LEU A 49 4.26 15.60 -4.06
C LEU A 49 5.36 15.22 -5.07
N ILE A 50 4.97 14.76 -6.26
CA ILE A 50 5.82 14.58 -7.45
C ILE A 50 5.05 15.08 -8.68
N ASP A 51 5.75 15.62 -9.67
CA ASP A 51 5.18 16.09 -10.94
C ASP A 51 5.11 14.97 -11.98
N ALA A 52 6.01 13.99 -11.92
CA ALA A 52 6.05 12.86 -12.84
C ALA A 52 6.67 11.60 -12.21
N ALA A 53 6.24 10.43 -12.68
CA ALA A 53 6.84 9.14 -12.30
C ALA A 53 8.34 9.03 -12.64
N ALA A 54 8.84 9.84 -13.58
CA ALA A 54 10.26 9.87 -13.94
C ALA A 54 11.17 10.45 -12.84
N GLU A 55 10.60 11.14 -11.84
CA GLU A 55 11.33 11.67 -10.69
C GLU A 55 11.61 10.60 -9.63
N VAL A 56 10.93 9.45 -9.72
CA VAL A 56 11.09 8.33 -8.79
C VAL A 56 12.34 7.53 -9.15
N ALA A 57 13.38 7.62 -8.32
CA ALA A 57 14.58 6.80 -8.40
C ALA A 57 14.33 5.34 -7.98
N GLY A 58 13.37 5.10 -7.09
CA GLY A 58 13.00 3.73 -6.71
C GLY A 58 11.81 3.64 -5.77
N VAL A 59 11.14 2.48 -5.82
CA VAL A 59 10.06 2.11 -4.91
C VAL A 59 10.40 0.80 -4.24
N SER A 60 10.25 0.72 -2.93
CA SER A 60 10.58 -0.48 -2.19
C SER A 60 9.68 -0.68 -0.98
N TYR A 61 9.44 -1.94 -0.65
CA TYR A 61 8.85 -2.27 0.64
C TYR A 61 9.85 -1.96 1.75
N CYS A 62 9.40 -1.23 2.76
CA CYS A 62 10.19 -1.03 3.95
C CYS A 62 10.19 -2.32 4.76
N ARG A 63 11.37 -2.89 4.98
CA ARG A 63 11.56 -4.00 5.91
C ARG A 63 12.45 -3.56 7.06
N GLU A 64 12.05 -3.89 8.28
CA GLU A 64 12.93 -3.69 9.44
C GLU A 64 14.07 -4.73 9.43
N ALA A 65 15.26 -4.31 9.85
CA ALA A 65 16.42 -5.18 9.88
C ALA A 65 16.19 -6.31 10.90
N GLY A 66 16.29 -7.56 10.44
CA GLY A 66 16.08 -8.75 11.28
C GLY A 66 14.66 -9.35 11.21
N GLU A 67 13.75 -8.75 10.45
CA GLU A 67 12.41 -9.32 10.28
C GLU A 67 12.40 -10.47 9.27
N THR A 68 11.88 -11.62 9.70
CA THR A 68 11.66 -12.79 8.83
C THR A 68 10.34 -12.57 8.10
N ARG A 69 10.34 -12.39 6.77
CA ARG A 69 9.16 -12.12 5.89
C ARG A 69 7.90 -11.74 6.68
N GLY A 70 7.92 -10.55 7.30
CA GLY A 70 6.75 -9.99 7.96
C GLY A 70 5.73 -9.49 6.94
N PRO A 71 4.47 -9.24 7.35
CA PRO A 71 3.49 -8.59 6.49
C PRO A 71 3.97 -7.17 6.19
N THR A 72 4.48 -6.94 4.99
CA THR A 72 4.90 -5.60 4.56
C THR A 72 3.68 -4.74 4.24
N ASN A 73 3.53 -3.65 4.95
CA ASN A 73 2.43 -2.70 4.76
C ASN A 73 2.92 -1.26 4.57
N ARG A 74 4.19 -1.11 4.20
CA ARG A 74 4.85 0.19 4.05
C ARG A 74 5.67 0.22 2.77
N VAL A 75 5.52 1.30 2.02
CA VAL A 75 6.26 1.54 0.78
C VAL A 75 7.02 2.85 0.90
N SER A 76 8.31 2.81 0.57
CA SER A 76 9.15 3.98 0.37
C SER A 76 9.30 4.28 -1.11
N VAL A 77 9.12 5.55 -1.46
CA VAL A 77 9.43 6.15 -2.75
C VAL A 77 10.61 7.10 -2.52
N ALA A 78 11.62 7.01 -3.39
CA ALA A 78 12.80 7.86 -3.43
C ALA A 78 13.09 8.24 -4.88
#